data_AF-A0A9Q3UXR5-F1
#
_entry.id   AF-A0A9Q3UXR5-F1
#
_cell.length_a   1.000
_cell.length_b   1.000
_cell.length_c   1.000
_cell.angle_alpha   90.00
_cell.angle_beta   90.00
_cell.angle_gamma   90.00
#
_symmetry.space_group_name_H-M   'P 1'
#
loop_
_entity.id
_entity.type
_entity.pdbx_description
1 polymer ?
#
loop_
_entity_poly.entity_id
_entity_poly.type
_entity_poly.pdbx_seq_one_letter_code
_entity_poly.pdbx_strand_id
1 'polypeptide(L)'
;MISSEEKLQVENYLIWKKLPLDILLEVKDHMISQIEDCMNDERISFEEAFLKVEDAWKDSFSMTKYWMFYGHEKIPQIIKEIIKEKYNQILKKAFVFASVSFIINIFLVFYANNVEQYKIFFHVQNALFVVAPMLVLVLNFRILKYIRADYKFKGRIFYTMYQKNIGLLAISTISMVQVAMKEGKYAYGFLRTDNHAHILFTLLTFIVPLLVQWFIVFGIMNFFEHKKTLKNISVISN
;
A
#
# COMPACT_ATOMS: atom_id res chain seq x y z
N MET A 1 11.97 0.85 36.09
CA MET A 1 10.78 0.30 35.43
C MET A 1 9.74 1.40 35.37
N ILE A 2 9.24 1.71 34.19
CA ILE A 2 8.35 2.87 33.98
C ILE A 2 6.93 2.55 34.50
N SER A 3 6.36 3.49 35.26
CA SER A 3 5.01 3.46 35.83
C SER A 3 3.91 3.62 34.77
N SER A 4 2.66 3.34 35.16
CA SER A 4 1.52 3.48 34.23
C SER A 4 1.27 4.94 33.86
N GLU A 5 1.49 5.85 34.81
CA GLU A 5 1.35 7.29 34.65
C GLU A 5 2.39 7.84 33.66
N GLU A 6 3.65 7.40 33.76
CA GLU A 6 4.73 7.79 32.84
C GLU A 6 4.49 7.25 31.42
N LYS A 7 3.98 6.02 31.27
CA LYS A 7 3.55 5.49 29.96
C LYS A 7 2.43 6.33 29.34
N LEU A 8 1.50 6.80 30.16
CA LEU A 8 0.42 7.70 29.70
C LEU A 8 0.97 9.06 29.27
N GLN A 9 2.04 9.58 29.90
CA GLN A 9 2.70 10.81 29.47
C GLN A 9 3.32 10.66 28.07
N VAL A 10 4.05 9.57 27.81
CA VAL A 10 4.60 9.26 26.48
C VAL A 10 3.47 9.13 25.45
N GLU A 11 2.38 8.45 25.79
CA GLU A 11 1.23 8.30 24.90
C GLU A 11 0.57 9.65 24.55
N ASN A 12 0.34 10.51 25.54
CA ASN A 12 -0.23 11.84 25.33
C ASN A 12 0.68 12.72 24.44
N TYR A 13 1.99 12.64 24.63
CA TYR A 13 2.97 13.31 23.78
C TYR A 13 2.84 12.86 22.31
N LEU A 14 2.75 11.56 22.07
CA LEU A 14 2.63 11.00 20.71
C LEU A 14 1.28 11.30 20.06
N ILE A 15 0.19 11.35 20.83
CA ILE A 15 -1.11 11.82 20.36
C ILE A 15 -1.01 13.27 19.88
N TRP A 16 -0.30 14.13 20.64
CA TRP A 16 -0.10 15.53 20.27
C TRP A 16 0.70 15.68 18.96
N LYS A 17 1.65 14.78 18.69
CA LYS A 17 2.38 14.72 17.40
C LYS A 17 1.53 14.25 16.23
N LYS A 18 0.26 13.92 16.45
CA LYS A 18 -0.71 13.47 15.43
C LYS A 18 -0.17 12.27 14.64
N LEU A 19 0.29 11.23 15.32
CA LEU A 19 0.64 9.98 14.66
C LEU A 19 -0.62 9.13 14.40
N PRO A 20 -0.71 8.38 13.29
CA PRO A 20 -1.74 7.35 13.13
C PRO A 20 -1.56 6.28 14.21
N LEU A 21 -2.66 5.65 14.61
CA LEU A 21 -2.70 4.77 15.79
C LEU A 21 -1.70 3.60 15.73
N ASP A 22 -1.51 2.98 14.57
CA ASP A 22 -0.57 1.87 14.41
C ASP A 22 0.89 2.31 14.58
N ILE A 23 1.26 3.44 13.96
CA ILE A 23 2.58 4.06 14.13
C ILE A 23 2.73 4.59 15.56
N LEU A 24 1.66 5.12 16.16
CA LEU A 24 1.69 5.62 17.52
C LEU A 24 2.04 4.49 18.50
N LEU A 25 1.44 3.31 18.35
CA LEU A 25 1.73 2.15 19.20
C LEU A 25 3.18 1.69 19.02
N GLU A 26 3.64 1.54 17.77
CA GLU A 26 5.02 1.14 17.45
C GLU A 26 6.04 2.15 18.01
N VAL A 27 5.82 3.44 17.79
CA VAL A 27 6.68 4.52 18.31
C VAL A 27 6.62 4.59 19.83
N LYS A 28 5.45 4.36 20.44
CA LYS A 28 5.30 4.34 21.90
C LYS A 28 6.17 3.24 22.51
N ASP A 29 6.10 2.02 21.98
CA ASP A 29 6.87 0.90 22.50
C ASP A 29 8.38 1.15 22.35
N HIS A 30 8.81 1.69 21.21
CA HIS A 30 10.21 2.07 20.99
C HIS A 30 10.69 3.20 21.90
N MET A 31 9.90 4.26 22.07
CA MET A 31 10.26 5.36 22.96
C MET A 31 10.32 4.91 24.42
N ILE A 32 9.37 4.08 24.88
CA ILE A 32 9.39 3.52 26.24
C ILE A 32 10.68 2.71 26.47
N SER A 33 11.04 1.82 25.53
CA SER A 33 12.28 1.05 25.63
C SER A 33 13.51 1.96 25.73
N GLN A 34 13.60 3.00 24.90
CA GLN A 34 14.73 3.92 24.92
C GLN A 34 14.80 4.76 26.20
N ILE A 35 13.65 5.14 26.77
CA ILE A 35 13.60 5.83 28.06
C ILE A 35 14.10 4.89 29.15
N GLU A 36 13.67 3.62 29.16
CA GLU A 36 14.15 2.62 30.12
C GLU A 36 15.66 2.39 30.01
N ASP A 37 16.17 2.25 28.79
CA ASP A 37 17.60 2.10 28.53
C ASP A 37 18.38 3.33 29.04
N CYS A 38 17.91 4.54 28.73
CA CYS A 38 18.55 5.78 29.16
C CYS A 38 18.51 5.97 30.69
N MET A 39 17.39 5.63 31.35
CA MET A 39 17.29 5.62 32.82
C MET A 39 18.26 4.63 33.46
N ASN A 40 18.43 3.44 32.87
CA ASN A 40 19.28 2.38 33.41
C ASN A 40 20.78 2.67 33.20
N ASP A 41 21.15 3.07 31.98
CA ASP A 41 22.53 3.29 31.58
C ASP A 41 23.13 4.54 32.24
N GLU A 42 22.35 5.62 32.29
CA GLU A 42 22.81 6.91 32.81
C GLU A 42 22.41 7.17 34.26
N ARG A 43 21.56 6.30 34.84
CA ARG A 43 21.03 6.41 36.22
C ARG A 43 20.31 7.75 36.48
N ILE A 44 19.53 8.19 35.49
CA ILE A 44 18.77 9.45 35.52
C ILE A 44 17.28 9.21 35.80
N SER A 45 16.56 10.28 36.17
CA SER A 45 15.11 10.19 36.39
C SER A 45 14.36 10.00 35.07
N PHE A 46 13.08 9.60 35.17
CA PHE A 46 12.21 9.48 34.00
C PHE A 46 12.13 10.81 33.24
N GLU A 47 11.97 11.95 33.94
CA GLU A 47 11.85 13.26 33.31
C GLU A 47 13.09 13.61 32.47
N GLU A 48 14.28 13.35 33.01
CA GLU A 48 15.55 13.61 32.32
C GLU A 48 15.72 12.68 31.11
N ALA A 49 15.44 11.39 31.27
CA ALA A 49 15.49 10.42 30.19
C ALA A 49 14.46 10.73 29.09
N PHE A 50 13.25 11.13 29.48
CA PHE A 50 12.18 11.46 28.56
C PHE A 50 12.54 12.70 27.72
N LEU A 51 13.10 13.75 28.32
CA LEU A 51 13.55 14.93 27.58
C LEU A 51 14.67 14.61 26.58
N LYS A 52 15.62 13.73 26.96
CA LYS A 52 16.69 13.29 26.05
C LYS A 52 16.15 12.50 24.86
N VAL A 53 15.26 11.55 25.13
CA VAL A 53 14.58 10.78 24.08
C VAL A 53 13.70 11.72 23.23
N GLU A 54 13.03 12.70 23.82
CA GLU A 54 12.25 13.68 23.07
C GLU A 54 13.11 14.45 22.06
N ASP A 55 14.27 14.94 22.48
CA ASP A 55 15.19 15.69 21.62
C ASP A 55 15.78 14.79 20.52
N ALA A 56 16.13 13.54 20.84
CA ALA A 56 16.59 12.56 19.85
C ALA A 56 15.55 12.27 18.75
N TRP A 57 14.26 12.36 19.07
CA TRP A 57 13.17 12.12 18.13
C TRP A 57 12.65 13.37 17.42
N LYS A 58 13.18 14.55 17.75
CA LYS A 58 12.73 15.83 17.20
C LYS A 58 12.77 15.88 15.68
N ASP A 59 13.83 15.35 15.08
CA ASP A 59 14.00 15.27 13.63
C ASP A 59 13.02 14.27 13.00
N SER A 60 12.78 13.14 13.65
CA SER A 60 11.78 12.13 13.25
C SER A 60 10.36 12.69 13.24
N PHE A 61 10.07 13.64 14.12
CA PHE A 61 8.78 14.36 14.15
C PHE A 61 8.74 15.62 13.29
N SER A 62 9.83 15.97 12.60
CA SER A 62 9.86 17.10 11.69
C SER A 62 8.90 16.88 10.52
N MET A 63 8.24 17.95 10.08
CA MET A 63 7.21 17.86 9.05
C MET A 63 7.85 17.81 7.66
N THR A 64 7.61 16.73 6.93
CA THR A 64 8.03 16.51 5.55
C THR A 64 6.83 16.36 4.60
N LYS A 65 7.10 16.37 3.29
CA LYS A 65 6.10 16.09 2.25
C LYS A 65 6.29 14.70 1.68
N TYR A 66 5.19 14.01 1.42
CA TYR A 66 5.20 12.73 0.72
C TYR A 66 4.08 12.64 -0.33
N TRP A 67 4.40 13.11 -1.55
CA TRP A 67 3.41 13.31 -2.60
C TRP A 67 2.71 12.02 -3.05
N MET A 68 3.43 10.90 -3.08
CA MET A 68 2.92 9.63 -3.63
C MET A 68 1.65 9.10 -2.93
N PHE A 69 1.47 9.36 -1.63
CA PHE A 69 0.30 8.89 -0.86
C PHE A 69 -0.41 9.99 -0.04
N TYR A 70 0.25 11.12 0.22
CA TYR A 70 -0.31 12.26 0.96
C TYR A 70 -0.47 13.53 0.12
N GLY A 71 -0.07 13.51 -1.16
CA GLY A 71 -0.22 14.66 -2.05
C GLY A 71 0.50 15.89 -1.50
N HIS A 72 -0.27 16.91 -1.10
CA HIS A 72 0.26 18.16 -0.55
C HIS A 72 0.25 18.22 0.98
N GLU A 73 -0.29 17.21 1.68
CA GLU A 73 -0.32 17.17 3.13
C GLU A 73 1.10 16.97 3.70
N LYS A 74 1.42 17.74 4.76
CA LYS A 74 2.65 17.57 5.52
C LYS A 74 2.45 16.47 6.56
N ILE A 75 3.40 15.55 6.66
CA ILE A 75 3.43 14.45 7.63
C ILE A 75 4.77 14.44 8.37
N PRO A 76 4.83 13.97 9.62
CA PRO A 76 6.08 13.65 10.29
C PRO A 76 7.02 12.77 9.44
N GLN A 77 8.33 13.01 9.53
CA GLN A 77 9.35 12.26 8.80
C GLN A 77 9.28 10.76 9.08
N ILE A 78 9.06 10.37 10.34
CA ILE A 78 8.93 8.97 10.70
C ILE A 78 7.77 8.26 9.99
N ILE A 79 6.64 8.95 9.82
CA ILE A 79 5.50 8.39 9.09
C ILE A 79 5.90 8.13 7.64
N LYS A 80 6.64 9.06 7.03
CA LYS A 80 7.13 8.89 5.66
C LYS A 80 8.07 7.70 5.55
N GLU A 81 8.98 7.53 6.50
CA GLU A 81 9.96 6.43 6.51
C GLU A 81 9.28 5.07 6.67
N ILE A 82 8.42 4.91 7.69
CA ILE A 82 7.66 3.68 7.93
C ILE A 82 6.79 3.31 6.73
N ILE A 83 6.03 4.27 6.18
CA ILE A 83 5.16 4.01 5.03
C ILE A 83 5.98 3.70 3.79
N LYS A 84 7.07 4.43 3.54
CA LYS A 84 7.95 4.18 2.39
C LYS A 84 8.51 2.78 2.46
N GLU A 85 8.98 2.34 3.62
CA GLU A 85 9.50 0.99 3.79
C GLU A 85 8.42 -0.07 3.57
N LYS A 86 7.30 0.03 4.28
CA LYS A 86 6.17 -0.90 4.17
C LYS A 86 5.65 -0.99 2.73
N TYR A 87 5.37 0.14 2.09
CA TYR A 87 4.83 0.16 0.74
C TYR A 87 5.87 -0.22 -0.31
N ASN A 88 7.15 0.10 -0.15
CA ASN A 88 8.19 -0.38 -1.07
C ASN A 88 8.30 -1.90 -1.05
N GLN A 89 8.21 -2.53 0.13
CA GLN A 89 8.22 -3.98 0.23
C GLN A 89 7.01 -4.60 -0.50
N ILE A 90 5.81 -4.03 -0.32
CA ILE A 90 4.60 -4.50 -1.00
C ILE A 90 4.68 -4.24 -2.51
N LEU A 91 5.15 -3.06 -2.94
CA LEU A 91 5.33 -2.69 -4.35
C LEU A 91 6.30 -3.64 -5.06
N LYS A 92 7.45 -3.96 -4.44
CA LYS A 92 8.41 -4.92 -4.98
C LYS A 92 7.78 -6.29 -5.16
N LYS A 93 7.07 -6.81 -4.15
CA LYS A 93 6.36 -8.09 -4.24
C LYS A 93 5.31 -8.07 -5.36
N ALA A 94 4.49 -7.02 -5.42
CA ALA A 94 3.48 -6.86 -6.45
C ALA A 94 4.08 -6.79 -7.87
N PHE A 95 5.24 -6.16 -8.02
CA PHE A 95 5.95 -6.08 -9.29
C PHE A 95 6.44 -7.45 -9.77
N VAL A 96 6.88 -8.32 -8.85
CA VAL A 96 7.25 -9.71 -9.17
C VAL A 96 6.04 -10.47 -9.72
N PHE A 97 4.88 -10.38 -9.08
CA PHE A 97 3.65 -11.03 -9.58
C PHE A 97 3.23 -10.50 -10.96
N ALA A 98 3.31 -9.19 -11.17
CA ALA A 98 2.99 -8.58 -12.46
C ALA A 98 3.98 -9.02 -13.55
N SER A 99 5.27 -9.15 -13.21
CA SER A 99 6.31 -9.66 -14.11
C SER A 99 6.08 -11.12 -14.48
N VAL A 100 5.64 -11.97 -13.53
CA VAL A 100 5.26 -13.36 -13.82
C VAL A 100 4.08 -13.41 -14.79
N SER A 101 3.05 -12.61 -14.58
CA SER A 101 1.92 -12.48 -15.50
C SER A 101 2.36 -12.01 -16.90
N PHE A 102 3.28 -11.05 -16.96
CA PHE A 102 3.85 -10.58 -18.22
C PHE A 102 4.61 -11.68 -18.98
N ILE A 103 5.43 -12.46 -18.27
CA ILE A 103 6.14 -13.61 -18.85
C ILE A 103 5.14 -14.65 -19.37
N ILE A 104 4.08 -14.95 -18.61
CA ILE A 104 2.99 -15.85 -19.05
C ILE A 104 2.35 -15.31 -20.33
N ASN A 105 2.10 -13.99 -20.42
CA ASN A 105 1.53 -13.38 -21.61
C ASN A 105 2.41 -13.62 -22.85
N ILE A 106 3.72 -13.44 -22.73
CA ILE A 106 4.68 -13.73 -23.81
C ILE A 106 4.61 -15.21 -24.21
N PHE A 107 4.60 -16.13 -23.24
CA PHE A 107 4.46 -17.57 -23.54
C PHE A 107 3.15 -17.88 -24.28
N LEU A 108 2.04 -17.23 -23.91
CA LEU A 108 0.75 -17.41 -24.57
C LEU A 108 0.77 -16.91 -26.03
N VAL A 109 1.57 -15.91 -26.36
CA VAL A 109 1.79 -15.48 -27.76
C VAL A 109 2.39 -16.62 -28.57
N PHE A 110 3.43 -17.27 -28.07
CA PHE A 110 4.11 -18.36 -28.78
C PHE A 110 3.30 -19.66 -28.80
N TYR A 111 2.47 -19.88 -27.78
CA TYR A 111 1.59 -21.05 -27.69
C TYR A 111 0.35 -20.95 -28.61
N ALA A 112 -0.11 -19.73 -28.91
CA ALA A 112 -1.26 -19.53 -29.77
C ALA A 112 -0.97 -19.91 -31.23
N ASN A 113 -1.84 -20.73 -31.83
CA ASN A 113 -1.73 -21.14 -33.23
C ASN A 113 -2.13 -20.02 -34.21
N ASN A 114 -2.99 -19.11 -33.77
CA ASN A 114 -3.47 -17.98 -34.57
C ASN A 114 -3.82 -16.78 -33.69
N VAL A 115 -4.07 -15.64 -34.34
CA VAL A 115 -4.38 -14.36 -33.66
C VAL A 115 -5.65 -14.47 -32.80
N GLU A 116 -6.69 -15.16 -33.28
CA GLU A 116 -7.96 -15.30 -32.55
C GLU A 116 -7.80 -16.10 -31.26
N GLN A 117 -6.99 -17.17 -31.28
CA GLN A 117 -6.65 -17.93 -30.09
C GLN A 117 -5.87 -17.06 -29.09
N TYR A 118 -4.92 -16.25 -29.56
CA TYR A 118 -4.20 -15.33 -28.68
C TYR A 118 -5.13 -14.26 -28.08
N LYS A 119 -6.07 -13.71 -28.84
CA LYS A 119 -7.07 -12.76 -28.32
C LYS A 119 -7.82 -13.36 -27.14
N ILE A 120 -8.28 -14.61 -27.26
CA ILE A 120 -8.96 -15.32 -26.16
C ILE A 120 -8.04 -15.43 -24.95
N PHE A 121 -6.79 -15.85 -25.12
CA PHE A 121 -5.82 -15.93 -24.02
C PHE A 121 -5.58 -14.58 -23.35
N PHE A 122 -5.42 -13.51 -24.13
CA PHE A 122 -5.26 -12.16 -23.63
C PHE A 122 -6.49 -11.71 -22.82
N HIS A 123 -7.70 -11.95 -23.32
CA HIS A 123 -8.93 -11.62 -22.61
C HIS A 123 -9.05 -12.40 -21.30
N VAL A 124 -8.85 -13.73 -21.33
CA VAL A 124 -8.97 -14.59 -20.14
C VAL A 124 -7.95 -14.17 -19.07
N GLN A 125 -6.68 -14.00 -19.45
CA GLN A 125 -5.63 -13.58 -18.52
C GLN A 125 -5.98 -12.24 -17.86
N ASN A 126 -6.36 -11.24 -18.65
CA ASN A 126 -6.65 -9.90 -18.13
C ASN A 126 -7.98 -9.85 -17.35
N ALA A 127 -8.96 -10.69 -17.70
CA ALA A 127 -10.21 -10.82 -16.95
C ALA A 127 -9.98 -11.37 -15.53
N LEU A 128 -9.01 -12.26 -15.33
CA LEU A 128 -8.65 -12.73 -13.99
C LEU A 128 -8.25 -11.58 -13.06
N PHE A 129 -7.54 -10.58 -13.57
CA PHE A 129 -7.17 -9.38 -12.82
C PHE A 129 -8.33 -8.41 -12.59
N VAL A 130 -9.44 -8.52 -13.32
CA VAL A 130 -10.69 -7.81 -13.01
C VAL A 130 -11.50 -8.55 -11.94
N VAL A 131 -11.61 -9.87 -12.08
CA VAL A 131 -12.41 -10.71 -11.17
C VAL A 131 -11.78 -10.79 -9.79
N ALA A 132 -10.46 -10.91 -9.68
CA ALA A 132 -9.77 -11.03 -8.39
C ALA A 132 -10.08 -9.87 -7.40
N PRO A 133 -9.90 -8.57 -7.75
CA PRO A 133 -10.24 -7.47 -6.85
C PRO A 133 -11.74 -7.38 -6.58
N MET A 134 -12.61 -7.70 -7.56
CA MET A 134 -14.05 -7.76 -7.33
C MET A 134 -14.42 -8.81 -6.27
N LEU A 135 -13.84 -10.02 -6.36
CA LEU A 135 -14.04 -11.06 -5.35
C LEU A 135 -13.55 -10.62 -3.97
N VAL A 136 -12.39 -9.96 -3.89
CA VAL A 136 -11.88 -9.40 -2.62
C VAL A 136 -12.88 -8.43 -2.02
N LEU A 137 -13.46 -7.52 -2.80
CA LEU A 137 -14.45 -6.55 -2.30
C LEU A 137 -15.76 -7.22 -1.90
N VAL A 138 -16.29 -8.16 -2.69
CA VAL A 138 -17.55 -8.86 -2.42
C VAL A 138 -17.44 -9.72 -1.16
N LEU A 139 -16.39 -10.53 -1.03
CA LEU A 139 -16.17 -11.38 0.15
C LEU A 139 -15.93 -10.56 1.43
N ASN A 140 -15.51 -9.30 1.28
CA ASN A 140 -15.24 -8.40 2.39
C ASN A 140 -16.15 -7.17 2.41
N PHE A 141 -17.38 -7.30 1.89
CA PHE A 141 -18.32 -6.17 1.76
C PHE A 141 -18.59 -5.46 3.09
N ARG A 142 -18.54 -6.20 4.22
CA ARG A 142 -18.71 -5.65 5.57
C ARG A 142 -17.64 -4.62 5.93
N ILE A 143 -16.45 -4.69 5.33
CA ILE A 143 -15.36 -3.73 5.60
C ILE A 143 -15.58 -2.43 4.78
N LEU A 144 -16.45 -2.45 3.76
CA LEU A 144 -16.82 -1.24 3.02
C LEU A 144 -17.57 -0.22 3.91
N LYS A 145 -18.16 -0.64 5.02
CA LYS A 145 -18.80 0.28 5.98
C LYS A 145 -17.80 1.27 6.61
N TYR A 146 -16.53 0.88 6.71
CA TYR A 146 -15.44 1.73 7.21
C TYR A 146 -14.90 2.70 6.14
N ILE A 147 -15.41 2.62 4.89
CA ILE A 147 -15.06 3.55 3.80
C ILE A 147 -15.88 4.83 3.88
N ARG A 148 -17.09 4.81 4.47
CA ARG A 148 -17.92 6.02 4.56
C ARG A 148 -17.08 7.16 5.12
N ALA A 149 -17.06 8.27 4.39
CA ALA A 149 -16.35 9.47 4.78
C ALA A 149 -16.98 9.99 6.08
N ASP A 150 -16.48 9.50 7.22
CA ASP A 150 -16.80 10.10 8.49
C ASP A 150 -16.01 11.41 8.54
N TYR A 151 -16.64 12.49 8.07
CA TYR A 151 -16.07 13.83 8.08
C TYR A 151 -15.61 14.25 9.50
N LYS A 152 -16.14 13.58 10.55
CA LYS A 152 -15.73 13.74 11.94
C LYS A 152 -14.25 13.39 12.19
N PHE A 153 -13.66 12.54 11.35
CA PHE A 153 -12.28 12.06 11.47
C PHE A 153 -11.41 12.42 10.26
N LYS A 154 -11.86 13.37 9.43
CA LYS A 154 -11.05 13.93 8.32
C LYS A 154 -9.74 14.50 8.91
N GLY A 155 -8.61 13.84 8.63
CA GLY A 155 -7.31 14.19 9.20
C GLY A 155 -6.83 13.28 10.36
N ARG A 156 -7.64 12.32 10.84
CA ARG A 156 -7.17 11.19 11.69
C ARG A 156 -6.72 10.02 10.82
N ILE A 157 -5.67 10.29 10.07
CA ILE A 157 -4.62 9.51 9.38
C ILE A 157 -4.89 8.05 8.94
N PHE A 158 -5.61 7.19 9.68
CA PHE A 158 -5.75 5.77 9.32
C PHE A 158 -6.93 5.48 8.39
N TYR A 159 -8.10 6.08 8.64
CA TYR A 159 -9.27 5.92 7.78
C TYR A 159 -9.03 6.49 6.38
N THR A 160 -8.27 7.58 6.30
CA THR A 160 -7.88 8.20 5.03
C THR A 160 -6.96 7.31 4.19
N MET A 161 -6.06 6.56 4.83
CA MET A 161 -5.17 5.63 4.12
C MET A 161 -5.91 4.42 3.55
N TYR A 162 -6.82 3.85 4.34
CA TYR A 162 -7.68 2.76 3.86
C TYR A 162 -8.56 3.20 2.68
N GLN A 163 -9.20 4.37 2.80
CA GLN A 163 -10.01 4.96 1.73
C GLN A 163 -9.17 5.21 0.46
N LYS A 164 -7.95 5.73 0.60
CA LYS A 164 -7.03 5.95 -0.52
C LYS A 164 -6.61 4.63 -1.18
N ASN A 165 -6.28 3.60 -0.39
CA ASN A 165 -5.87 2.29 -0.92
C ASN A 165 -7.02 1.57 -1.65
N ILE A 166 -8.26 1.67 -1.14
CA ILE A 166 -9.43 1.13 -1.84
C ILE A 166 -9.76 1.96 -3.07
N GLY A 167 -9.63 3.28 -2.99
CA GLY A 167 -9.74 4.15 -4.17
C GLY A 167 -8.75 3.76 -5.26
N LEU A 168 -7.49 3.51 -4.91
CA LEU A 168 -6.47 3.01 -5.82
C LEU A 168 -6.88 1.67 -6.43
N LEU A 169 -7.31 0.69 -5.62
CA LEU A 169 -7.77 -0.61 -6.10
C LEU A 169 -8.95 -0.48 -7.08
N ALA A 170 -9.90 0.40 -6.78
CA ALA A 170 -11.05 0.66 -7.65
C ALA A 170 -10.62 1.28 -8.99
N ILE A 171 -9.76 2.31 -8.96
CA ILE A 171 -9.23 2.96 -10.17
C ILE A 171 -8.44 1.95 -11.01
N SER A 172 -7.58 1.15 -10.39
CA SER A 172 -6.81 0.12 -11.10
C SER A 172 -7.72 -0.95 -11.70
N THR A 173 -8.79 -1.36 -11.01
CA THR A 173 -9.78 -2.30 -11.53
C THR A 173 -10.53 -1.74 -12.73
N ILE A 174 -10.95 -0.47 -12.68
CA ILE A 174 -11.62 0.21 -13.80
C ILE A 174 -10.68 0.32 -15.02
N SER A 175 -9.42 0.68 -14.80
CA SER A 175 -8.40 0.68 -15.86
C SER A 175 -8.19 -0.71 -16.44
N MET A 176 -8.25 -1.76 -15.61
CA MET A 176 -8.10 -3.14 -16.06
C MET A 176 -9.27 -3.62 -16.92
N VAL A 177 -10.49 -3.19 -16.63
CA VAL A 177 -11.65 -3.44 -17.50
C VAL A 177 -11.38 -2.89 -18.90
N GLN A 178 -10.86 -1.66 -19.01
CA GLN A 178 -10.53 -1.06 -20.30
C GLN A 178 -9.44 -1.85 -21.04
N VAL A 179 -8.42 -2.34 -20.32
CA VAL A 179 -7.37 -3.22 -20.88
C VAL A 179 -7.97 -4.54 -21.36
N ALA A 180 -8.81 -5.18 -20.56
CA ALA A 180 -9.43 -6.46 -20.87
C ALA A 180 -10.38 -6.38 -22.06
N MET A 181 -10.90 -5.20 -22.40
CA MET A 181 -11.70 -4.99 -23.62
C MET A 181 -10.87 -4.83 -24.91
N LYS A 182 -9.53 -4.74 -24.82
CA LYS A 182 -8.64 -4.68 -25.98
C LYS A 182 -8.27 -6.08 -26.47
N GLU A 183 -8.01 -6.19 -27.78
CA GLU A 183 -7.71 -7.49 -28.43
C GLU A 183 -6.26 -7.96 -28.24
N GLY A 184 -5.33 -7.09 -27.84
CA GLY A 184 -3.91 -7.44 -27.70
C GLY A 184 -3.18 -7.83 -29.00
N LYS A 185 -3.86 -7.84 -30.16
CA LYS A 185 -3.34 -8.34 -31.46
C LYS A 185 -1.97 -7.80 -31.89
N TYR A 186 -1.59 -6.61 -31.44
CA TYR A 186 -0.28 -6.01 -31.74
C TYR A 186 0.88 -6.78 -31.12
N ALA A 187 0.69 -7.39 -29.94
CA ALA A 187 1.70 -8.26 -29.31
C ALA A 187 1.96 -9.52 -30.15
N TYR A 188 0.90 -10.18 -30.62
CA TYR A 188 1.00 -11.34 -31.50
C TYR A 188 1.64 -10.97 -32.84
N GLY A 189 1.18 -9.87 -33.45
CA GLY A 189 1.70 -9.42 -34.75
C GLY A 189 3.20 -9.14 -34.72
N PHE A 190 3.68 -8.53 -33.63
CA PHE A 190 5.08 -8.17 -33.46
C PHE A 190 5.98 -9.38 -33.18
N LEU A 191 5.55 -10.31 -32.32
CA LEU A 191 6.38 -11.44 -31.89
C LEU A 191 6.28 -12.68 -32.78
N ARG A 192 5.17 -12.89 -33.49
CA ARG A 192 4.89 -14.11 -34.26
C ARG A 192 4.90 -13.92 -35.77
N THR A 193 4.56 -12.73 -36.26
CA THR A 193 4.43 -12.45 -37.70
C THR A 193 5.42 -11.39 -38.20
N ASP A 194 6.41 -11.01 -37.37
CA ASP A 194 7.45 -9.99 -37.67
C ASP A 194 6.88 -8.67 -38.22
N ASN A 195 5.65 -8.31 -37.82
CA ASN A 195 5.01 -7.10 -38.27
C ASN A 195 5.37 -5.93 -37.34
N HIS A 196 6.27 -5.08 -37.82
CA HIS A 196 6.77 -3.91 -37.08
C HIS A 196 6.06 -2.59 -37.44
N ALA A 197 4.93 -2.61 -38.16
CA ALA A 197 4.25 -1.39 -38.59
C ALA A 197 3.70 -0.53 -37.42
N HIS A 198 3.49 -1.13 -36.24
CA HIS A 198 2.75 -0.50 -35.14
C HIS A 198 3.50 -0.57 -33.79
N ILE A 199 4.79 -0.23 -33.77
CA ILE A 199 5.67 -0.32 -32.59
C ILE A 199 5.08 0.34 -31.34
N LEU A 200 4.51 1.56 -31.47
CA LEU A 200 3.91 2.27 -30.34
C LEU A 200 2.75 1.47 -29.72
N PHE A 201 1.87 0.90 -30.54
CA PHE A 201 0.74 0.10 -30.07
C PHE A 201 1.19 -1.23 -29.47
N THR A 202 2.26 -1.82 -30.00
CA THR A 202 2.90 -3.00 -29.38
C THR A 202 3.43 -2.67 -27.99
N LEU A 203 4.17 -1.57 -27.83
CA LEU A 203 4.67 -1.14 -26.52
C LEU A 203 3.53 -0.90 -25.52
N LEU A 204 2.47 -0.22 -25.95
CA LEU A 204 1.30 0.02 -25.10
C LEU A 204 0.59 -1.29 -24.70
N THR A 205 0.54 -2.28 -25.61
CA THR A 205 -0.06 -3.60 -25.36
C THR A 205 0.70 -4.37 -24.27
N PHE A 206 1.98 -4.09 -24.06
CA PHE A 206 2.80 -4.72 -23.02
C PHE A 206 2.87 -3.90 -21.73
N ILE A 207 3.15 -2.59 -21.85
CA ILE A 207 3.41 -1.73 -20.69
C ILE A 207 2.13 -1.45 -19.91
N VAL A 208 1.02 -1.15 -20.59
CA VAL A 208 -0.23 -0.76 -19.90
C VAL A 208 -0.76 -1.91 -19.04
N PRO A 209 -0.91 -3.15 -19.55
CA PRO A 209 -1.36 -4.26 -18.71
C PRO A 209 -0.41 -4.54 -17.55
N LEU A 210 0.92 -4.51 -17.78
CA LEU A 210 1.91 -4.72 -16.73
C LEU A 210 1.75 -3.71 -15.58
N LEU A 211 1.65 -2.42 -15.89
CA LEU A 211 1.47 -1.37 -14.89
C LEU A 211 0.14 -1.52 -14.14
N VAL A 212 -0.96 -1.77 -14.85
CA VAL A 212 -2.28 -1.90 -14.22
C VAL A 212 -2.35 -3.15 -13.34
N GLN A 213 -1.84 -4.29 -13.80
CA GLN A 213 -1.75 -5.53 -13.01
C GLN A 213 -0.87 -5.33 -11.76
N TRP A 214 0.23 -4.61 -11.88
CA TRP A 214 1.08 -4.25 -10.74
C TRP A 214 0.30 -3.49 -9.66
N PHE A 215 -0.43 -2.44 -10.04
CA PHE A 215 -1.24 -1.68 -9.08
C PHE A 215 -2.43 -2.47 -8.52
N ILE A 216 -3.03 -3.39 -9.28
CA ILE A 216 -4.06 -4.30 -8.75
C ILE A 216 -3.49 -5.20 -7.67
N VAL A 217 -2.36 -5.88 -7.93
CA VAL A 217 -1.74 -6.77 -6.95
C VAL A 217 -1.31 -5.98 -5.71
N PHE A 218 -0.74 -4.80 -5.90
CA PHE A 218 -0.41 -3.89 -4.80
C PHE A 218 -1.65 -3.52 -3.98
N GLY A 219 -2.77 -3.15 -4.63
CA GLY A 219 -4.01 -2.81 -3.96
C GLY A 219 -4.62 -3.97 -3.16
N ILE A 220 -4.61 -5.19 -3.73
CA ILE A 220 -5.06 -6.41 -3.05
C ILE A 220 -4.19 -6.70 -1.81
N MET A 221 -2.86 -6.64 -1.94
CA MET A 221 -1.95 -6.89 -0.81
C MET A 221 -2.16 -5.87 0.31
N ASN A 222 -2.26 -4.59 -0.03
CA ASN A 222 -2.55 -3.54 0.95
C ASN A 222 -3.90 -3.73 1.63
N PHE A 223 -4.92 -4.17 0.90
CA PHE A 223 -6.23 -4.46 1.47
C PHE A 223 -6.14 -5.52 2.58
N PHE A 224 -5.41 -6.61 2.34
CA PHE A 224 -5.25 -7.66 3.34
C PHE A 224 -4.36 -7.25 4.53
N GLU A 225 -3.28 -6.51 4.29
CA GLU A 225 -2.44 -5.96 5.36
C GLU A 225 -3.24 -5.04 6.27
N HIS A 226 -4.04 -4.14 5.69
CA HIS A 226 -4.86 -3.23 6.48
C HIS A 226 -6.00 -3.96 7.22
N LYS A 227 -6.62 -4.97 6.60
CA LYS A 227 -7.62 -5.81 7.25
C LYS A 227 -7.06 -6.50 8.51
N LYS A 228 -5.80 -6.94 8.50
CA LYS A 228 -5.13 -7.50 9.69
C LYS A 228 -4.99 -6.43 10.78
N THR A 229 -4.53 -5.23 10.42
CA THR A 229 -4.36 -4.12 11.37
C THR A 229 -5.67 -3.71 12.04
N LEU A 230 -6.76 -3.61 11.27
CA LEU A 230 -8.09 -3.29 11.82
C LEU A 230 -8.57 -4.33 12.86
N LYS A 231 -8.30 -5.61 12.63
CA LYS A 231 -8.64 -6.67 13.58
C LYS A 231 -7.89 -6.48 14.89
N ASN A 232 -6.59 -6.17 14.84
CA ASN A 232 -5.77 -5.95 16.03
C ASN A 232 -6.26 -4.74 16.84
N ILE A 233 -6.61 -3.64 16.18
CA ILE A 233 -7.15 -2.44 16.85
C ILE A 233 -8.48 -2.73 17.54
N SER A 234 -9.39 -3.47 16.90
CA SER A 234 -10.70 -3.82 17.49
C SER A 234 -10.62 -4.75 18.71
N VAL A 235 -9.51 -5.49 18.84
CA VAL A 235 -9.25 -6.36 19.99
C VAL A 235 -8.71 -5.56 21.17
N ILE A 236 -7.98 -4.47 20.91
CA ILE A 236 -7.40 -3.59 21.94
C ILE A 236 -8.45 -2.60 22.50
N SER A 237 -9.52 -2.31 21.75
CA SER A 237 -10.58 -1.37 22.17
C SER A 237 -11.70 -2.00 23.02
N ASN A 238 -11.59 -3.27 23.38
CA ASN A 238 -12.50 -4.00 24.26
C ASN A 238 -11.75 -4.52 25.48
#